data_AF-A0AAE0WCV8-F1
#
_entry.id   AF-A0AAE0WCV8-F1
#
_cell.length_a   1.000
_cell.length_b   1.000
_cell.length_c   1.000
_cell.angle_alpha   90.00
_cell.angle_beta   90.00
_cell.angle_gamma   90.00
#
_symmetry.space_group_name_H-M   'P 1'
#
loop_
_entity.id
_entity.type
_entity.pdbx_description
1 polymer ?
#
loop_
_entity_poly.entity_id
_entity_poly.type
_entity_poly.pdbx_seq_one_letter_code
_entity_poly.pdbx_strand_id
1 'polypeptide(L)'
;MEPQTFKNANGSTLMKNAKGSTLMKNANGSNLMNANGSTLMNANGSTLMTANGSTSMKNANGSTSMKNANGSTLMKNANGSTLMKNANGSTLMKNANGSTLMKNANGCTLMKNANGSTLMKNANGSTLMKNANGSTLMKNANGCTLMKNANGSTLMKNANGSTLMKNANGSTLIRMLIVAL
;
A
#
# COMPACT_ATOMS: atom_id res chain seq x y z
N MET A 1 -19.04 -22.85 16.77
CA MET A 1 -19.95 -22.40 15.70
C MET A 1 -19.29 -22.72 14.37
N GLU A 2 -20.00 -23.41 13.47
CA GLU A 2 -19.50 -23.71 12.13
C GLU A 2 -19.49 -22.44 11.25
N PRO A 3 -18.60 -22.35 10.25
CA PRO A 3 -18.62 -21.28 9.27
C PRO A 3 -19.98 -21.20 8.56
N GLN A 4 -20.50 -19.98 8.39
CA GLN A 4 -21.77 -19.74 7.70
C GLN A 4 -21.50 -19.21 6.30
N THR A 5 -22.22 -19.72 5.30
CA THR A 5 -22.12 -19.29 3.90
C THR A 5 -23.48 -18.85 3.38
N PHE A 6 -23.55 -17.63 2.84
CA PHE A 6 -24.74 -17.06 2.21
C PHE A 6 -24.45 -16.78 0.75
N LYS A 7 -25.40 -17.09 -0.14
CA LYS A 7 -25.31 -16.77 -1.57
C LYS A 7 -26.52 -15.93 -1.96
N ASN A 8 -26.31 -14.88 -2.76
CA ASN A 8 -27.41 -14.11 -3.33
C ASN A 8 -27.71 -14.54 -4.78
N ALA A 9 -28.84 -14.07 -5.33
CA ALA A 9 -29.28 -14.37 -6.69
C ALA A 9 -28.27 -13.96 -7.77
N ASN A 10 -27.39 -13.00 -7.46
CA ASN A 10 -26.37 -12.48 -8.38
C ASN A 10 -25.05 -13.26 -8.29
N GLY A 11 -25.04 -14.44 -7.65
CA GLY A 11 -23.86 -15.30 -7.54
C GLY A 11 -22.79 -14.82 -6.56
N SER A 12 -23.05 -13.77 -5.78
CA SER A 12 -22.13 -13.32 -4.74
C SER A 12 -22.21 -14.23 -3.52
N THR A 13 -21.06 -14.57 -2.93
CA THR A 13 -20.95 -15.41 -1.74
C THR A 13 -20.42 -14.61 -0.56
N LEU A 14 -21.02 -14.78 0.61
CA LEU A 14 -20.58 -14.24 1.89
C LEU A 14 -20.28 -15.39 2.86
N MET A 15 -19.04 -15.49 3.33
CA MET A 15 -18.62 -16.47 4.34
C MET A 15 -18.26 -15.76 5.64
N LYS A 16 -18.77 -16.25 6.77
CA LYS A 16 -18.42 -15.78 8.12
C LYS A 16 -17.91 -16.94 8.95
N ASN A 17 -16.77 -16.78 9.61
CA ASN A 17 -16.27 -17.79 10.55
C ASN A 17 -16.66 -17.45 12.01
N ALA A 18 -16.46 -18.41 12.92
CA ALA A 18 -16.74 -18.25 14.34
C ALA A 18 -15.91 -17.15 15.04
N LYS A 19 -14.79 -16.75 14.43
CA LYS A 19 -13.89 -15.70 14.94
C LYS A 19 -14.27 -14.30 14.40
N GLY A 20 -15.38 -14.18 13.68
CA GLY A 20 -15.89 -12.91 13.14
C GLY A 20 -15.24 -12.45 11.83
N SER A 21 -14.33 -13.23 11.25
CA SER A 21 -13.78 -12.92 9.92
C SER A 21 -14.87 -13.07 8.87
N THR A 22 -14.92 -12.13 7.92
CA THR A 22 -15.94 -12.10 6.87
C THR A 22 -15.26 -12.01 5.50
N LEU A 23 -15.59 -12.93 4.60
CA LEU A 23 -15.16 -12.93 3.20
C LEU A 23 -16.38 -12.76 2.30
N MET A 24 -16.38 -11.75 1.45
CA MET A 24 -17.36 -11.57 0.38
C MET A 24 -16.67 -11.73 -0.97
N LYS A 25 -17.22 -12.54 -1.87
CA LYS A 25 -16.69 -12.77 -3.21
C LYS A 25 -17.79 -12.64 -4.25
N ASN A 26 -17.47 -11.97 -5.36
CA ASN A 26 -18.32 -11.87 -6.55
C ASN A 26 -17.45 -11.93 -7.82
N ALA A 27 -18.07 -11.79 -9.00
CA ALA A 27 -17.35 -11.81 -10.28
C ALA A 27 -16.25 -10.73 -10.37
N ASN A 28 -16.45 -9.59 -9.72
CA ASN A 28 -15.58 -8.42 -9.82
C ASN A 28 -14.46 -8.42 -8.77
N GLY A 29 -14.52 -9.27 -7.74
CA GLY A 29 -13.54 -9.19 -6.67
C GLY A 29 -13.83 -9.95 -5.39
N SER A 30 -12.96 -9.69 -4.41
CA SER A 30 -13.07 -10.24 -3.05
C SER A 30 -12.81 -9.17 -1.99
N ASN A 31 -13.65 -9.13 -0.96
CA ASN A 31 -13.48 -8.30 0.23
C ASN A 31 -13.32 -9.20 1.45
N LEU A 32 -12.20 -9.07 2.17
CA LEU A 32 -11.95 -9.82 3.40
C LEU A 32 -11.74 -8.86 4.57
N MET A 33 -12.46 -9.09 5.66
CA MET A 33 -12.26 -8.45 6.95
C MET A 33 -11.83 -9.49 7.97
N ASN A 34 -10.74 -9.25 8.67
CA ASN A 34 -10.29 -10.12 9.76
C ASN A 34 -9.68 -9.30 10.90
N ALA A 35 -9.97 -9.63 12.15
CA ALA A 35 -9.34 -8.95 13.29
C ALA A 35 -7.82 -9.23 13.36
N ASN A 36 -7.41 -10.45 13.03
CA ASN A 36 -6.05 -10.96 13.30
C ASN A 36 -5.35 -11.46 12.04
N GLY A 37 -4.63 -10.59 11.36
CA GLY A 37 -3.83 -10.89 10.16
C GLY A 37 -4.66 -11.49 9.04
N SER A 38 -4.15 -11.51 7.82
CA SER A 38 -4.82 -12.28 6.75
C SER A 38 -3.97 -12.35 5.50
N THR A 39 -4.25 -13.36 4.68
CA THR A 39 -3.76 -13.42 3.31
C THR A 39 -4.95 -13.43 2.36
N LEU A 40 -4.94 -12.56 1.35
CA LEU A 40 -5.92 -12.57 0.26
C LEU A 40 -5.21 -12.67 -1.09
N MET A 41 -5.60 -13.66 -1.89
CA MET A 41 -5.17 -13.78 -3.28
C MET A 41 -6.39 -13.63 -4.18
N ASN A 42 -6.32 -12.74 -5.16
CA ASN A 42 -7.42 -12.54 -6.08
C ASN A 42 -6.94 -12.20 -7.50
N ALA A 43 -7.76 -12.53 -8.50
CA ALA A 43 -7.48 -12.21 -9.89
C ALA A 43 -7.95 -10.79 -10.27
N ASN A 44 -9.05 -10.34 -9.65
CA ASN A 44 -9.72 -9.06 -9.93
C ASN A 44 -9.58 -8.10 -8.74
N GLY A 45 -10.37 -7.04 -8.66
CA GLY A 45 -10.27 -6.06 -7.57
C GLY A 45 -10.40 -6.69 -6.17
N SER A 46 -9.68 -6.18 -5.18
CA SER A 46 -9.73 -6.75 -3.84
C SER A 46 -9.60 -5.73 -2.72
N THR A 47 -10.31 -5.98 -1.61
CA THR A 47 -10.21 -5.20 -0.38
C THR A 47 -9.83 -6.11 0.78
N LEU A 48 -8.85 -5.69 1.59
CA LEU A 48 -8.45 -6.39 2.80
C LEU A 48 -8.37 -5.42 3.98
N MET A 49 -9.09 -5.73 5.05
CA MET A 49 -9.06 -4.93 6.26
C MET A 49 -8.69 -5.79 7.46
N THR A 50 -7.66 -5.38 8.17
CA THR A 50 -7.24 -5.99 9.44
C THR A 50 -7.04 -4.97 10.54
N ALA A 51 -7.30 -5.39 11.78
CA ALA A 51 -7.00 -4.58 12.96
C ALA A 51 -5.55 -4.83 13.40
N ASN A 52 -5.18 -6.09 13.59
CA ASN A 52 -3.87 -6.48 14.09
C ASN A 52 -3.26 -7.56 13.19
N GLY A 53 -1.99 -7.88 13.43
CA GLY A 53 -1.29 -8.98 12.79
C GLY A 53 -0.73 -8.65 11.41
N SER A 54 0.07 -9.58 10.88
CA SER A 54 0.65 -9.44 9.56
C SER A 54 -0.35 -9.74 8.46
N THR A 55 -0.36 -8.92 7.43
CA THR A 55 -1.36 -8.96 6.37
C THR A 55 -0.70 -8.96 4.99
N SER A 56 -1.17 -9.83 4.11
CA SER A 56 -0.63 -10.04 2.76
C SER A 56 -1.72 -10.03 1.71
N MET A 57 -1.52 -9.31 0.61
CA MET A 57 -2.41 -9.35 -0.55
C MET A 57 -1.62 -9.55 -1.83
N LYS A 58 -2.07 -10.49 -2.66
CA LYS A 58 -1.58 -10.69 -4.03
C LYS A 58 -2.73 -10.54 -5.00
N ASN A 59 -2.59 -9.63 -5.95
CA ASN A 59 -3.63 -9.31 -6.90
C ASN A 59 -3.07 -9.25 -8.32
N ALA A 60 -3.78 -9.86 -9.28
CA ALA A 60 -3.37 -9.85 -10.67
C ALA A 60 -3.83 -8.56 -11.36
N ASN A 61 -5.13 -8.28 -11.34
CA ASN A 61 -5.74 -7.16 -12.05
C ASN A 61 -6.76 -6.41 -11.19
N GLY A 62 -7.08 -5.19 -11.58
CA GLY A 62 -8.10 -4.38 -10.94
C GLY A 62 -7.58 -3.62 -9.71
N SER A 63 -8.45 -2.76 -9.17
CA SER A 63 -8.07 -1.88 -8.07
C SER A 63 -8.01 -2.64 -6.75
N THR A 64 -6.99 -2.34 -5.93
CA THR A 64 -6.79 -2.96 -4.63
C THR A 64 -6.81 -1.94 -3.50
N SER A 65 -7.33 -2.35 -2.34
CA SER A 65 -7.35 -1.54 -1.13
C SER A 65 -6.97 -2.38 0.09
N MET A 66 -5.95 -1.96 0.84
CA MET A 66 -5.57 -2.60 2.10
C MET A 66 -5.55 -1.58 3.23
N LYS A 67 -6.18 -1.94 4.35
CA LYS A 67 -6.11 -1.21 5.61
C LYS A 67 -5.63 -2.14 6.71
N ASN A 68 -4.52 -1.81 7.35
CA ASN A 68 -4.06 -2.48 8.56
C ASN A 68 -3.83 -1.44 9.67
N ALA A 69 -4.33 -1.68 10.88
CA ALA A 69 -4.03 -0.77 11.98
C ALA A 69 -2.67 -1.10 12.60
N ASN A 70 -2.41 -2.36 12.95
CA ASN A 70 -1.14 -2.79 13.55
C ASN A 70 -0.60 -4.05 12.88
N GLY A 71 0.68 -4.04 12.54
CA GLY A 71 1.41 -5.18 12.02
C GLY A 71 2.02 -4.93 10.65
N SER A 72 2.78 -5.91 10.18
CA SER A 72 3.49 -5.81 8.90
C SER A 72 2.53 -6.02 7.73
N THR A 73 2.71 -5.26 6.65
CA THR A 73 1.90 -5.38 5.44
C THR A 73 2.75 -5.75 4.22
N LEU A 74 2.25 -6.68 3.43
CA LEU A 74 2.82 -7.07 2.13
C LEU A 74 1.76 -6.95 1.05
N MET A 75 2.04 -6.19 0.00
CA MET A 75 1.17 -6.13 -1.17
C MET A 75 1.93 -6.33 -2.46
N LYS A 76 1.37 -7.17 -3.33
CA LYS A 76 1.81 -7.37 -4.71
C LYS A 76 0.60 -7.16 -5.63
N ASN A 77 0.65 -6.14 -6.47
CA ASN A 77 -0.35 -5.90 -7.51
C ASN A 77 0.33 -5.87 -8.87
N ALA A 78 -0.15 -6.68 -9.83
CA ALA A 78 0.43 -6.66 -11.17
C ALA A 78 -0.14 -5.50 -11.99
N ASN A 79 -1.47 -5.39 -12.12
CA ASN A 79 -2.11 -4.32 -12.86
C ASN A 79 -3.25 -3.69 -12.07
N GLY A 80 -3.32 -2.35 -12.06
CA GLY A 80 -4.42 -1.58 -11.49
C GLY A 80 -3.99 -0.61 -10.40
N SER A 81 -4.94 0.19 -9.95
CA SER A 81 -4.68 1.17 -8.89
C SER A 81 -4.57 0.50 -7.52
N THR A 82 -3.71 1.04 -6.66
CA THR A 82 -3.45 0.51 -5.32
C THR A 82 -3.65 1.59 -4.27
N LEU A 83 -4.48 1.29 -3.26
CA LEU A 83 -4.62 2.09 -2.05
C LEU A 83 -4.14 1.29 -0.84
N MET A 84 -3.20 1.85 -0.08
CA MET A 84 -2.75 1.24 1.17
C MET A 84 -2.76 2.25 2.32
N LYS A 85 -3.29 1.82 3.46
CA LYS A 85 -3.22 2.52 4.74
C LYS A 85 -2.69 1.57 5.80
N ASN A 86 -1.51 1.87 6.35
CA ASN A 86 -0.98 1.17 7.52
C ASN A 86 -0.78 2.19 8.66
N ALA A 87 -1.33 1.95 9.84
CA ALA A 87 -1.11 2.87 10.95
C ALA A 87 0.23 2.57 11.64
N ASN A 88 0.47 1.33 12.05
CA ASN A 88 1.72 0.94 12.71
C ASN A 88 2.29 -0.35 12.12
N GLY A 89 3.53 -0.30 11.66
CA GLY A 89 4.28 -1.48 11.23
C GLY A 89 5.00 -1.29 9.90
N SER A 90 5.81 -2.29 9.55
CA SER A 90 6.57 -2.26 8.30
C SER A 90 5.67 -2.55 7.10
N THR A 91 5.95 -1.88 5.99
CA THR A 91 5.18 -2.00 4.74
C THR A 91 6.10 -2.38 3.60
N LEU A 92 5.75 -3.44 2.86
CA LEU A 92 6.38 -3.82 1.61
C LEU A 92 5.34 -3.83 0.48
N MET A 93 5.55 -2.99 -0.53
CA MET A 93 4.69 -2.92 -1.70
C MET A 93 5.47 -3.14 -2.99
N LYS A 94 4.91 -3.97 -3.88
CA LYS A 94 5.32 -4.12 -5.27
C LYS A 94 4.12 -3.89 -6.18
N ASN A 95 4.17 -2.87 -7.02
CA ASN A 95 3.17 -2.62 -8.06
C ASN A 95 3.87 -2.62 -9.42
N ALA A 96 3.39 -3.43 -10.37
CA ALA A 96 4.00 -3.45 -11.70
C ALA A 96 3.43 -2.32 -12.57
N ASN A 97 2.11 -2.24 -12.73
CA ASN A 97 1.47 -1.21 -13.53
C ASN A 97 0.28 -0.59 -12.79
N GLY A 98 0.27 0.74 -12.67
CA GLY A 98 -0.86 1.50 -12.16
C GLY A 98 -0.48 2.55 -11.14
N SER A 99 -1.46 3.35 -10.72
CA SER A 99 -1.25 4.37 -9.70
C SER A 99 -1.23 3.78 -8.29
N THR A 100 -0.39 4.33 -7.43
CA THR A 100 -0.27 3.92 -6.03
C THR A 100 -0.50 5.10 -5.10
N LEU A 101 -1.41 4.92 -4.14
CA LEU A 101 -1.59 5.82 -3.01
C LEU A 101 -1.30 5.09 -1.71
N MET A 102 -0.27 5.53 -0.99
CA MET A 102 0.12 4.95 0.30
C MET A 102 0.09 6.00 1.41
N LYS A 103 -0.48 5.60 2.55
CA LYS A 103 -0.38 6.32 3.82
C LYS A 103 0.16 5.37 4.89
N ASN A 104 1.31 5.70 5.45
CA ASN A 104 1.89 5.00 6.59
C ASN A 104 2.07 5.98 7.75
N ALA A 105 1.53 5.69 8.94
CA ALA A 105 1.70 6.60 10.08
C ALA A 105 3.04 6.32 10.79
N ASN A 106 3.30 5.09 11.20
CA ASN A 106 4.55 4.72 11.88
C ASN A 106 5.12 3.42 11.30
N GLY A 107 6.38 3.46 10.89
CA GLY A 107 7.14 2.27 10.50
C GLY A 107 7.95 2.44 9.22
N CYS A 108 8.67 1.38 8.85
CA CYS A 108 9.49 1.39 7.65
C CYS A 108 8.66 1.04 6.41
N THR A 109 8.88 1.77 5.32
CA THR A 109 8.21 1.52 4.03
C THR A 109 9.24 1.18 2.96
N LEU A 110 9.03 0.04 2.29
CA LEU A 110 9.75 -0.35 1.07
C LEU A 110 8.74 -0.45 -0.09
N MET A 111 8.92 0.39 -1.11
CA MET A 111 8.08 0.39 -2.29
C MET A 111 8.89 0.18 -3.56
N LYS A 112 8.39 -0.70 -4.44
CA LYS A 112 8.82 -0.82 -5.83
C LYS A 112 7.62 -0.61 -6.74
N ASN A 113 7.68 0.38 -7.61
CA ASN A 113 6.69 0.62 -8.66
C ASN A 113 7.40 0.59 -10.02
N ALA A 114 6.94 -0.23 -10.97
CA ALA A 114 7.56 -0.27 -12.29
C ALA A 114 6.99 0.83 -13.18
N ASN A 115 5.68 0.89 -13.37
CA ASN A 115 5.02 1.90 -14.20
C ASN A 115 3.82 2.52 -13.48
N GLY A 116 3.79 3.85 -13.42
CA GLY A 116 2.65 4.62 -12.94
C GLY A 116 3.04 5.67 -11.91
N SER A 117 2.05 6.46 -11.50
CA SER A 117 2.24 7.54 -10.55
C SER A 117 2.11 7.06 -9.10
N THR A 118 2.98 7.58 -8.23
CA THR A 118 3.00 7.23 -6.80
C THR A 118 2.77 8.48 -5.96
N LEU A 119 1.81 8.39 -5.05
CA LEU A 119 1.60 9.35 -3.97
C LEU A 119 1.82 8.66 -2.63
N MET A 120 2.83 9.10 -1.88
CA MET A 120 3.15 8.55 -0.57
C MET A 120 3.11 9.62 0.52
N LYS A 121 2.48 9.28 1.65
CA LYS A 121 2.58 10.03 2.90
C LYS A 121 3.09 9.11 3.99
N ASN A 122 4.22 9.44 4.59
CA ASN A 122 4.77 8.76 5.75
C ASN A 122 4.92 9.76 6.91
N ALA A 123 4.33 9.48 8.07
CA ALA A 123 4.47 10.40 9.20
C ALA A 123 5.78 10.15 9.95
N ASN A 124 6.03 8.94 10.42
CA ASN A 124 7.25 8.57 11.13
C ASN A 124 7.85 7.28 10.58
N GLY A 125 9.14 7.30 10.26
CA GLY A 125 9.92 6.12 9.90
C GLY A 125 10.68 6.29 8.59
N SER A 126 11.41 5.24 8.22
CA SER A 126 12.26 5.26 7.03
C SER A 126 11.51 4.83 5.78
N THR A 127 11.76 5.48 4.66
CA THR A 127 11.19 5.12 3.36
C THR A 127 12.28 4.81 2.35
N LEU A 128 12.17 3.64 1.72
CA LEU A 128 12.96 3.27 0.54
C LEU A 128 12.01 3.07 -0.65
N MET A 129 12.19 3.88 -1.69
CA MET A 129 11.36 3.83 -2.89
C MET A 129 12.20 3.64 -4.15
N LYS A 130 11.76 2.73 -5.01
CA LYS A 130 12.24 2.59 -6.39
C LYS A 130 11.05 2.73 -7.34
N ASN A 131 11.09 3.73 -8.21
CA ASN A 131 10.12 3.90 -9.28
C ASN A 131 10.85 3.85 -10.63
N ALA A 132 10.41 3.00 -11.56
CA ALA A 132 11.07 2.94 -12.87
C ALA A 132 10.51 4.01 -13.81
N ASN A 133 9.20 4.05 -14.03
CA ASN A 133 8.56 5.04 -14.91
C ASN A 133 7.35 5.67 -14.23
N GLY A 134 7.31 7.00 -14.20
CA GLY A 134 6.16 7.79 -13.76
C GLY A 134 6.51 8.84 -12.71
N SER A 135 5.50 9.61 -12.32
CA SER A 135 5.67 10.71 -11.36
C SER A 135 5.55 10.24 -9.92
N THR A 136 6.41 10.75 -9.05
CA THR A 136 6.37 10.48 -7.61
C THR A 136 6.13 11.77 -6.83
N LEU A 137 5.13 11.76 -5.96
CA LEU A 137 4.91 12.77 -4.94
C LEU A 137 5.05 12.14 -3.55
N MET A 138 6.01 12.61 -2.77
CA MET A 138 6.26 12.09 -1.43
C MET A 138 6.22 13.19 -0.37
N LYS A 139 5.56 12.90 0.75
CA LYS A 139 5.62 13.68 1.97
C LYS A 139 6.08 12.78 3.11
N ASN A 140 7.23 13.08 3.69
CA ASN A 140 7.73 12.44 4.89
C ASN A 140 7.82 13.48 6.02
N ALA A 141 7.25 13.22 7.18
CA ALA A 141 7.34 14.17 8.29
C ALA A 141 8.59 13.94 9.13
N ASN A 142 8.84 12.71 9.59
CA ASN A 142 10.03 12.36 10.37
C ASN A 142 10.67 11.07 9.84
N GLY A 143 11.96 11.12 9.52
CA GLY A 143 12.79 9.96 9.20
C GLY A 143 13.60 10.09 7.91
N CYS A 144 14.31 9.02 7.58
CA CYS A 144 15.18 8.96 6.42
C CYS A 144 14.41 8.54 5.18
N THR A 145 14.66 9.19 4.05
CA THR A 145 14.16 8.75 2.75
C THR A 145 15.29 8.48 1.78
N LEU A 146 15.26 7.31 1.16
CA LEU A 146 16.05 6.97 -0.01
C LEU A 146 15.14 6.73 -1.20
N MET A 147 15.31 7.50 -2.27
CA MET A 147 14.51 7.38 -3.48
C MET A 147 15.37 7.22 -4.73
N LYS A 148 15.01 6.26 -5.58
CA LYS A 148 15.52 6.14 -6.95
C LYS A 148 14.36 6.19 -7.93
N ASN A 149 14.36 7.18 -8.81
CA ASN A 149 13.46 7.27 -9.95
C ASN A 149 14.28 7.14 -11.25
N ALA A 150 13.84 6.31 -12.21
CA ALA A 150 14.56 6.19 -13.48
C ALA A 150 14.02 7.20 -14.51
N ASN A 151 12.72 7.21 -14.79
CA ASN A 151 12.08 8.13 -15.72
C ASN A 151 10.85 8.78 -15.08
N GLY A 152 10.80 10.12 -15.10
CA GLY A 152 9.66 10.92 -14.66
C GLY A 152 10.00 11.99 -13.63
N SER A 153 8.97 12.68 -13.16
CA SER A 153 9.14 13.80 -12.24
C SER A 153 8.99 13.37 -10.79
N THR A 154 9.84 13.89 -9.92
CA THR A 154 9.76 13.66 -8.47
C THR A 154 9.59 14.98 -7.73
N LEU A 155 8.57 15.03 -6.88
CA LEU A 155 8.36 16.09 -5.90
C LEU A 155 8.39 15.49 -4.50
N MET A 156 9.29 15.98 -3.65
CA MET A 156 9.44 15.50 -2.29
C MET A 156 9.44 16.64 -1.27
N LYS A 157 8.70 16.43 -0.18
CA LYS A 157 8.79 17.24 1.03
C LYS A 157 9.21 16.34 2.19
N ASN A 158 10.36 16.64 2.81
CA ASN A 158 10.78 16.03 4.07
C ASN A 158 10.84 17.13 5.13
N ALA A 159 10.19 16.96 6.28
CA ALA A 159 10.35 17.91 7.38
C ALA A 159 11.63 17.58 8.15
N ASN A 160 11.60 16.57 9.02
CA ASN A 160 12.73 16.21 9.86
C ASN A 160 13.38 14.90 9.38
N GLY A 161 14.68 14.93 9.12
CA GLY A 161 15.48 13.76 8.75
C GLY A 161 16.28 13.98 7.47
N SER A 162 16.86 12.89 6.96
CA SER A 162 17.72 12.92 5.79
C SER A 162 16.99 12.47 4.53
N THR A 163 17.40 13.03 3.39
CA THR A 163 16.89 12.64 2.07
C THR A 163 18.07 12.37 1.16
N LEU A 164 18.09 11.19 0.55
CA LEU A 164 18.96 10.88 -0.59
C LEU A 164 18.10 10.51 -1.77
N MET A 165 18.29 11.20 -2.90
CA MET A 165 17.50 10.99 -4.10
C MET A 165 18.39 10.90 -5.34
N LYS A 166 18.06 9.95 -6.21
CA LYS A 166 18.61 9.85 -7.56
C LYS A 166 17.45 9.80 -8.56
N ASN A 167 17.39 10.75 -9.47
CA ASN A 167 16.52 10.72 -10.64
C ASN A 167 17.39 10.69 -11.89
N ALA A 168 17.22 9.68 -12.75
CA ALA A 168 18.07 9.56 -13.94
C ALA A 168 17.56 10.48 -15.07
N ASN A 169 16.28 10.38 -15.43
CA ASN A 169 15.67 11.15 -16.51
C ASN A 169 14.39 11.82 -16.01
N GLY A 170 14.38 13.15 -15.97
CA GLY A 170 13.22 13.95 -15.57
C GLY A 170 13.55 14.98 -14.49
N SER A 171 12.52 15.64 -13.98
CA SER A 171 12.70 16.76 -13.05
C SER A 171 12.62 16.32 -11.60
N THR A 172 13.38 16.98 -10.74
CA THR A 172 13.39 16.72 -9.30
C THR A 172 13.23 18.03 -8.54
N LEU A 173 12.28 18.07 -7.60
CA LEU A 173 12.15 19.14 -6.63
C LEU A 173 12.08 18.55 -5.23
N ILE A 174 13.01 18.96 -4.37
CA ILE A 174 13.07 18.54 -2.96
C ILE A 174 12.95 19.78 -2.09
N ARG A 175 11.98 19.76 -1.17
CA ARG A 175 11.87 20.75 -0.10
C ARG A 175 12.15 20.08 1.23
N MET A 176 13.22 20.52 1.89
CA MET A 176 13.51 20.16 3.28
C MET A 176 13.00 21.25 4.22
N LEU A 177 12.37 20.86 5.32
CA LEU A 177 11.89 21.78 6.35
C LEU A 177 12.69 21.55 7.62
N ILE A 178 13.86 22.19 7.74
CA ILE A 178 14.65 22.13 8.96
C ILE A 178 13.90 22.98 10.01
N VAL A 179 13.29 22.33 11.00
CA VAL A 179 12.82 23.04 12.20
C VAL A 179 14.06 23.25 13.06
N ALA A 180 14.59 24.48 13.06
CA ALA A 180 15.58 24.88 14.05
C ALA A 180 14.92 24.82 15.43
N LEU A 181 15.53 24.06 16.36
CA LEU A 181 15.22 24.13 17.79
C LEU A 181 15.92 25.33 18.40
#